data_AF-A0A2N5GV48-F1
#
_entry.id   AF-A0A2N5GV48-F1
#
_cell.length_a   1.000
_cell.length_b   1.000
_cell.length_c   1.000
_cell.angle_alpha   90.00
_cell.angle_beta   90.00
_cell.angle_gamma   90.00
#
_symmetry.space_group_name_H-M   'P 1'
#
loop_
_entity.id
_entity.type
_entity.pdbx_description
1 polymer ?
#
loop_
_entity_poly.entity_id
_entity_poly.type
_entity_poly.pdbx_seq_one_letter_code
_entity_poly.pdbx_strand_id
1 'polypeptide(L)' 'MMHWFVLSLFLYFPEDKSEYVPAAITCLIFLIGAVVTMRLIMRVSKKEAEKATQLELELKQKMDDAGKNS' A
#
# COMPACT_ATOMS: atom_id res chain seq x y z
N MET A 1 -17.02 20.30 -23.73
CA MET A 1 -16.22 20.31 -24.97
C MET A 1 -14.75 19.90 -24.79
N MET A 2 -14.15 19.96 -23.58
CA MET A 2 -12.74 19.55 -23.33
C MET A 2 -12.52 18.05 -23.02
N HIS A 3 -13.57 17.28 -22.73
CA HIS A 3 -13.43 15.87 -22.33
C HIS A 3 -13.08 14.91 -23.48
N TRP A 4 -13.51 15.21 -24.71
CA TRP A 4 -13.36 14.31 -25.87
C TRP A 4 -11.90 14.18 -26.33
N PHE A 5 -11.12 15.27 -26.26
CA PHE A 5 -9.71 15.28 -26.65
C PHE A 5 -8.84 14.41 -25.74
N VAL A 6 -9.16 14.37 -24.43
CA VAL A 6 -8.42 13.55 -23.47
C VAL A 6 -8.59 12.06 -23.79
N LEU A 7 -9.80 11.62 -24.15
CA LEU A 7 -10.04 10.23 -24.56
C LEU A 7 -9.38 9.89 -25.91
N SER A 8 -9.37 10.83 -26.86
CA SER A 8 -8.76 10.63 -28.17
C SER A 8 -7.23 10.50 -28.12
N LEU A 9 -6.57 11.10 -27.13
CA LEU A 9 -5.11 10.99 -26.94
C LEU A 9 -4.69 9.60 -26.42
N PHE A 10 -5.55 8.92 -25.65
CA PHE A 10 -5.26 7.58 -25.10
C PHE A 10 -5.70 6.43 -26.01
N LEU A 11 -6.57 6.68 -26.99
CA LEU A 11 -7.05 5.68 -27.95
C LEU A 11 -6.21 5.64 -29.24
N TYR A 12 -5.10 6.38 -29.32
CA TYR A 12 -4.11 6.17 -30.40
C TYR A 12 -3.32 4.91 -30.08
N PHE A 13 -3.64 3.84 -30.79
CA PHE A 13 -2.92 2.59 -30.69
C PHE A 13 -1.84 2.57 -31.78
N PRO A 14 -0.54 2.67 -31.44
CA PRO A 14 0.51 2.52 -32.44
C PRO A 14 0.35 1.18 -33.19
N GLU A 15 0.46 1.26 -34.52
CA GLU A 15 0.41 0.11 -35.42
C GLU A 15 1.55 -0.88 -35.12
N ASP A 16 2.70 -0.36 -34.71
CA ASP A 16 3.86 -1.16 -34.32
C ASP A 16 3.88 -1.40 -32.80
N LYS A 17 3.91 -2.67 -32.41
CA LYS A 17 3.88 -3.10 -31.01
C LYS A 17 5.12 -2.68 -30.21
N SER A 18 6.21 -2.36 -30.91
CA SER A 18 7.46 -1.90 -30.29
C SER A 18 7.30 -0.57 -29.54
N GLU A 19 6.37 0.30 -29.95
CA GLU A 19 6.11 1.58 -29.29
C GLU A 19 5.47 1.43 -27.90
N TYR A 20 4.85 0.28 -27.58
CA TYR A 20 4.34 -0.01 -26.24
C TYR A 20 5.40 -0.50 -25.25
N VAL A 21 6.56 -0.95 -25.74
CA VAL A 21 7.62 -1.55 -24.90
C VAL A 21 8.08 -0.59 -23.79
N PRO A 22 8.33 0.71 -24.07
CA PRO A 22 8.69 1.68 -23.02
C PRO A 22 7.59 1.86 -21.96
N ALA A 23 6.31 1.87 -22.37
CA ALA A 23 5.17 1.98 -21.46
C ALA A 23 5.03 0.74 -20.58
N ALA A 24 5.20 -0.46 -21.16
CA ALA A 24 5.17 -1.71 -20.40
C ALA A 24 6.30 -1.79 -19.37
N ILE A 25 7.51 -1.36 -19.73
CA ILE A 25 8.66 -1.34 -18.81
C ILE A 25 8.41 -0.37 -17.65
N THR A 26 7.94 0.84 -17.94
CA THR A 26 7.63 1.82 -16.89
C THR A 26 6.51 1.33 -15.97
N CYS A 27 5.42 0.80 -16.52
CA CYS A 27 4.36 0.17 -15.74
C CYS A 27 4.91 -0.96 -14.85
N LEU A 28 5.78 -1.81 -15.38
CA LEU A 28 6.36 -2.93 -14.62
C LEU A 28 7.26 -2.45 -13.47
N ILE A 29 8.11 -1.44 -13.71
CA ILE A 29 8.96 -0.84 -12.67
C ILE A 29 8.11 -0.25 -11.55
N PHE A 30 7.07 0.51 -11.90
CA PHE A 30 6.14 1.07 -10.90
C PHE A 30 5.39 -0.01 -10.14
N LEU A 31 4.93 -1.06 -10.82
CA LEU A 31 4.24 -2.19 -10.20
C LEU A 31 5.15 -2.89 -9.18
N ILE A 32 6.40 -3.19 -9.57
CA ILE A 32 7.39 -3.81 -8.68
C ILE A 32 7.65 -2.89 -7.49
N GLY A 33 7.87 -1.59 -7.73
CA GLY A 33 8.06 -0.59 -6.69
C GLY A 33 6.89 -0.54 -5.70
N ALA A 34 5.66 -0.54 -6.19
CA ALA A 34 4.45 -0.55 -5.36
C ALA A 34 4.36 -1.82 -4.51
N VAL A 35 4.58 -3.00 -5.10
CA VAL A 35 4.57 -4.28 -4.38
C VAL A 35 5.64 -4.31 -3.29
N VAL A 36 6.87 -3.88 -3.60
CA VAL A 36 7.97 -3.82 -2.63
C VAL A 36 7.64 -2.86 -1.49
N THR A 37 7.20 -1.65 -1.81
CA THR A 37 6.81 -0.63 -0.82
C THR A 37 5.71 -1.14 0.10
N MET A 38 4.66 -1.73 -0.47
CA MET A 38 3.55 -2.31 0.28
C MET A 38 4.01 -3.46 1.19
N ARG A 39 4.96 -4.30 0.74
CA ARG A 39 5.56 -5.34 1.62
C ARG A 39 6.41 -4.75 2.74
N LEU A 40 7.15 -3.68 2.49
CA LEU A 40 7.95 -3.00 3.52
C LEU A 40 7.05 -2.39 4.60
N ILE A 41 6.00 -1.68 4.19
CA ILE A 41 5.00 -1.10 5.11
C ILE A 41 4.36 -2.19 5.96
N MET A 42 3.87 -3.28 5.35
CA MET A 42 3.28 -4.40 6.10
C MET A 42 4.22 -5.00 7.13
N ARG A 43 5.53 -5.10 6.84
CA ARG A 43 6.50 -5.63 7.81
C ARG A 43 6.68 -4.71 9.00
N VAL A 44 6.69 -3.40 8.78
CA VAL A 44 6.80 -2.40 9.86
C VAL A 44 5.52 -2.43 10.69
N SER A 45 4.35 -2.40 10.04
CA SER A 45 3.05 -2.42 10.72
C SER A 45 2.85 -3.66 11.59
N LYS A 46 3.34 -4.83 11.18
CA LYS A 46 3.27 -6.05 12.03
C LYS A 46 4.05 -5.90 13.33
N LYS A 47 5.23 -5.30 13.29
CA LYS A 47 6.05 -5.06 14.49
C LYS A 47 5.39 -4.03 15.42
N GLU A 48 4.73 -3.03 14.87
CA GLU A 48 3.99 -2.05 15.67
C GLU A 48 2.72 -2.64 16.27
N ALA A 49 1.99 -3.47 15.51
CA ALA A 49 0.81 -4.17 16.00
C ALA A 49 1.14 -5.09 17.19
N GLU A 50 2.22 -5.88 17.10
CA GLU A 50 2.65 -6.73 18.22
C GLU A 50 2.97 -5.93 19.49
N LYS A 51 3.63 -4.77 19.35
CA LYS A 51 3.91 -3.88 20.48
C LYS A 51 2.65 -3.26 21.07
N ALA A 52 1.71 -2.84 20.23
CA ALA A 52 0.43 -2.30 20.67
C ALA A 52 -0.38 -3.35 21.46
N THR A 53 -0.42 -4.59 20.98
CA THR A 53 -1.10 -5.69 21.68
C THR A 53 -0.49 -5.98 23.05
N GLN A 54 0.84 -5.93 23.19
CA GLN A 54 1.49 -6.11 24.50
C GLN A 54 1.12 -4.99 25.48
N LEU A 55 1.10 -3.74 25.02
CA LEU A 55 0.69 -2.58 25.83
C LEU A 55 -0.77 -2.68 26.28
N GLU A 56 -1.68 -3.10 25.40
CA GLU A 56 -3.09 -3.32 25.76
C GLU A 56 -3.23 -4.40 26.85
N LEU A 57 -2.43 -5.47 26.76
CA LEU A 57 -2.47 -6.57 27.73
C LEU A 57 -1.94 -6.14 29.11
N GLU A 58 -0.84 -5.39 29.15
CA GLU A 58 -0.30 -4.81 30.40
C GLU A 58 -1.29 -3.82 31.04
N LEU A 59 -1.94 -2.96 30.24
CA LEU A 59 -2.93 -2.02 30.75
C LEU A 59 -4.15 -2.74 31.34
N LYS A 60 -4.64 -3.79 30.67
CA LYS A 60 -5.73 -4.62 31.20
C LYS A 60 -5.35 -5.25 32.53
N GLN A 61 -4.17 -5.86 32.64
CA GLN A 61 -3.70 -6.46 33.89
C GLN A 61 -3.64 -5.44 35.02
N LYS A 62 -3.09 -4.25 34.77
CA LYS A 62 -3.03 -3.18 35.76
C LYS A 62 -4.41 -2.70 36.20
N MET A 63 -5.38 -2.63 35.29
CA MET A 63 -6.75 -2.25 35.62
C MET A 63 -7.49 -3.33 36.41
N ASP A 64 -7.29 -4.60 36.05
CA ASP A 64 -7.87 -5.74 36.77
C ASP A 64 -7.30 -5.85 38.19
N ASP A 65 -5.98 -5.63 38.36
CA ASP A 65 -5.32 -5.60 39.66
C ASP A 65 -5.73 -4.39 40.52
N ALA A 66 -5.97 -3.24 39.91
CA ALA A 66 -6.48 -2.05 40.60
C ALA A 66 -7.95 -2.21 41.03
N GLY A 67 -8.78 -2.87 40.21
CA GLY A 67 -10.18 -3.16 40.55
C GLY A 67 -10.36 -4.27 41.58
N LYS A 68 -9.37 -5.15 41.76
CA LYS A 68 -9.40 -6.24 42.74
C LYS A 68 -8.88 -5.85 44.13
N ASN A 69 -8.17 -4.72 44.24
CA ASN A 69 -7.63 -4.17 45.50
C ASN A 69 -8.48 -3.02 46.08
N SER A 70 -9.69 -2.78 45.55
CA SER A 70 -10.71 -1.87 46.10
C SER A 70 -11.96 -2.64 46.50
#